data_AF-A0A7D9CYC4-F1
#
_entry.id   AF-A0A7D9CYC4-F1
#
_cell.length_a   1.000
_cell.length_b   1.000
_cell.length_c   1.000
_cell.angle_alpha   90.00
_cell.angle_beta   90.00
_cell.angle_gamma   90.00
#
_symmetry.space_group_name_H-M   'P 1'
#
loop_
_entity.id
_entity.type
_entity.pdbx_description
1 polymer ?
#
loop_
_entity_poly.entity_id
_entity_poly.type
_entity_poly.pdbx_seq_one_letter_code
_entity_poly.pdbx_strand_id
1 'polypeptide(L)'
;MREDGKGVTDHKASNESMNVENNGGAEIERDGQEKSHREEQKKKGGEEEEEEDNDNDDDDDDDGDDDDDEPDEWDQRIEKTGCAKENLALQLCHYDTGDWRKCIDEMNAFRKCWSEHQNNERTHVKDNDISDF
;
A
#
# COMPACT_ATOMS: atom_id res chain seq x y z
N MET A 1 60.60 17.48 4.39
CA MET A 1 60.07 17.63 5.76
C MET A 1 58.56 17.64 5.61
N ARG A 2 57.89 16.65 6.22
CA ARG A 2 56.42 16.52 6.27
C ARG A 2 55.96 17.31 7.49
N GLU A 3 54.96 18.15 7.35
CA GLU A 3 54.24 18.73 8.49
C GLU A 3 52.76 18.41 8.27
N ASP A 4 52.28 17.40 8.99
CA ASP A 4 50.90 16.93 9.03
C ASP A 4 50.08 17.86 9.95
N GLY A 5 49.33 18.80 9.35
CA GLY A 5 48.36 19.63 10.06
C GLY A 5 47.00 18.94 10.19
N LYS A 6 46.85 18.05 11.17
CA LYS A 6 45.55 17.50 11.61
C LYS A 6 44.82 18.53 12.47
N GLY A 7 43.77 19.15 11.94
CA GLY A 7 42.76 19.87 12.71
C GLY A 7 41.47 19.05 12.77
N VAL A 8 41.26 18.32 13.86
CA VAL A 8 39.99 17.69 14.20
C VAL A 8 39.08 18.78 14.77
N THR A 9 37.93 19.01 14.14
CA THR A 9 36.89 19.87 14.71
C THR A 9 35.98 19.04 15.60
N ASP A 10 36.12 19.22 16.91
CA ASP A 10 35.22 18.71 17.93
C ASP A 10 33.83 19.37 17.77
N HIS A 11 32.91 18.68 17.12
CA HIS A 11 31.49 19.06 17.14
C HIS A 11 30.90 18.60 18.47
N LYS A 12 30.92 19.53 19.42
CA LYS A 12 30.24 19.45 20.71
C LYS A 12 28.77 19.04 20.52
N ALA A 13 28.44 17.87 21.03
CA ALA A 13 27.06 17.42 21.20
C ALA A 13 26.32 18.35 22.18
N SER A 14 25.25 18.97 21.68
CA SER A 14 24.14 19.45 22.50
C SER A 14 22.88 18.80 21.96
N ASN A 15 22.51 17.67 22.54
CA ASN A 15 21.18 17.09 22.38
C ASN A 15 20.30 17.71 23.46
N GLU A 16 19.63 18.81 23.12
CA GLU A 16 18.58 19.39 23.94
C GLU A 16 17.28 18.64 23.67
N SER A 17 16.74 18.08 24.76
CA SER A 17 15.46 17.42 24.93
C SER A 17 14.34 17.99 24.06
N MET A 18 13.86 17.21 23.10
CA MET A 18 12.55 17.45 22.50
C MET A 18 11.47 16.92 23.45
N ASN A 19 10.76 17.85 24.08
CA ASN A 19 9.59 17.57 24.89
C ASN A 19 8.48 16.98 24.00
N VAL A 20 7.97 15.80 24.37
CA VAL A 20 6.78 15.19 23.78
C VAL A 20 5.56 15.84 24.41
N GLU A 21 4.91 16.75 23.68
CA GLU A 21 3.60 17.26 24.06
C GLU A 21 2.52 16.31 23.50
N ASN A 22 2.00 15.48 24.40
CA ASN A 22 0.83 14.64 24.18
C ASN A 22 -0.39 15.52 23.89
N ASN A 23 -0.78 15.62 22.62
CA ASN A 23 -2.08 16.15 22.24
C ASN A 23 -3.12 15.03 22.33
N GLY A 24 -3.86 15.03 23.44
CA GLY A 24 -5.00 14.15 23.67
C GLY A 24 -6.07 14.38 22.61
N GLY A 25 -6.38 13.32 21.85
CA GLY A 25 -7.52 13.29 20.95
C GLY A 25 -8.81 13.24 21.75
N ALA A 26 -9.67 14.22 21.54
CA ALA A 26 -11.02 14.25 22.07
C ALA A 26 -11.88 13.15 21.43
N GLU A 27 -12.58 12.42 22.28
CA GLU A 27 -13.55 11.38 21.92
C GLU A 27 -14.76 12.06 21.26
N ILE A 28 -15.06 11.69 20.01
CA ILE A 28 -16.26 12.16 19.29
C ILE A 28 -17.31 11.06 19.44
N GLU A 29 -18.20 11.20 20.42
CA GLU A 29 -19.40 10.39 20.57
C GLU A 29 -20.31 10.64 19.34
N ARG A 30 -20.45 9.64 18.46
CA ARG A 30 -21.49 9.64 17.42
C ARG A 30 -22.59 8.69 17.84
N ASP A 31 -23.53 9.21 18.62
CA ASP A 31 -24.84 8.61 18.77
C ASP A 31 -25.62 8.68 17.45
N GLY A 32 -26.26 7.57 17.08
CA GLY A 32 -27.54 7.61 16.38
C GLY A 32 -27.54 7.40 14.86
N GLN A 33 -27.69 6.12 14.49
CA GLN A 33 -28.80 5.62 13.67
C GLN A 33 -28.94 6.07 12.21
N GLU A 34 -28.63 5.16 11.29
CA GLU A 34 -29.57 4.86 10.19
C GLU A 34 -29.57 3.37 9.85
N LYS A 35 -30.76 2.77 9.99
CA LYS A 35 -31.08 1.39 9.60
C LYS A 35 -31.48 1.45 8.13
N SER A 36 -31.02 0.52 7.29
CA SER A 36 -31.88 -0.20 6.34
C SER A 36 -31.07 -1.12 5.41
N HIS A 37 -31.53 -2.38 5.37
CA HIS A 37 -31.52 -3.31 4.24
C HIS A 37 -30.20 -3.65 3.58
N ARG A 38 -29.68 -4.84 3.91
CA ARG A 38 -29.62 -5.93 2.92
C ARG A 38 -29.47 -7.27 3.62
N GLU A 39 -30.59 -7.82 4.08
CA GLU A 39 -30.68 -9.25 4.36
C GLU A 39 -31.36 -9.92 3.16
N GLU A 40 -30.90 -11.13 2.87
CA GLU A 40 -31.56 -12.14 2.04
C GLU A 40 -31.30 -12.12 0.53
N GLN A 41 -30.16 -12.69 0.10
CA GLN A 41 -30.12 -13.46 -1.14
C GLN A 41 -29.29 -14.73 -0.96
N LYS A 42 -29.93 -15.74 -0.34
CA LYS A 42 -29.55 -17.15 -0.50
C LYS A 42 -30.75 -17.88 -1.10
N LYS A 43 -30.71 -18.15 -2.41
CA LYS A 43 -31.20 -19.40 -3.02
C LYS A 43 -31.08 -19.42 -4.55
N LYS A 44 -30.28 -20.38 -4.99
CA LYS A 44 -30.48 -21.32 -6.12
C LYS A 44 -30.31 -20.79 -7.53
N GLY A 45 -29.44 -21.50 -8.27
CA GLY A 45 -29.19 -21.30 -9.69
C GLY A 45 -30.28 -21.86 -10.59
N GLY A 46 -30.07 -21.57 -11.87
CA GLY A 46 -30.85 -21.98 -13.03
C GLY A 46 -30.38 -21.12 -14.20
N GLU A 47 -29.79 -21.77 -15.20
CA GLU A 47 -29.50 -21.23 -16.52
C GLU A 47 -30.76 -20.64 -17.15
N GLU A 48 -30.63 -19.53 -17.87
CA GLU A 48 -31.22 -19.29 -19.20
C GLU A 48 -30.73 -17.93 -19.75
N GLU A 49 -30.50 -17.94 -21.05
CA GLU A 49 -29.66 -17.05 -21.84
C GLU A 49 -30.46 -15.85 -22.44
N GLU A 50 -29.68 -14.87 -22.93
CA GLU A 50 -29.97 -13.85 -23.96
C GLU A 50 -30.94 -12.70 -23.63
N GLU A 51 -30.36 -11.52 -23.36
CA GLU A 51 -30.77 -10.28 -24.05
C GLU A 51 -29.50 -9.57 -24.56
N GLU A 52 -29.35 -9.56 -25.88
CA GLU A 52 -28.35 -8.80 -26.63
C GLU A 52 -28.88 -7.38 -26.88
N ASP A 53 -28.43 -6.41 -26.09
CA ASP A 53 -28.55 -5.00 -26.38
C ASP A 53 -27.15 -4.44 -26.67
N ASN A 54 -26.76 -4.51 -27.95
CA ASN A 54 -25.54 -3.93 -28.49
C ASN A 54 -25.67 -2.40 -28.60
N ASP A 55 -25.08 -1.68 -27.66
CA ASP A 55 -24.58 -0.31 -27.88
C ASP A 55 -23.08 -0.34 -27.64
N ASN A 56 -22.32 -0.32 -28.75
CA ASN A 56 -20.86 -0.24 -28.77
C ASN A 56 -20.44 1.15 -28.27
N ASP A 57 -19.87 1.20 -27.07
CA ASP A 57 -18.89 2.21 -26.70
C ASP A 57 -17.55 1.47 -26.57
N ASP A 58 -16.84 1.38 -27.70
CA ASP A 58 -15.45 0.96 -27.82
C ASP A 58 -14.55 1.89 -26.98
N ASP A 59 -13.97 1.37 -25.89
CA ASP A 59 -12.66 1.78 -25.33
C ASP A 59 -12.27 0.83 -24.15
N ASP A 60 -12.46 -0.47 -24.30
CA ASP A 60 -11.84 -1.49 -23.43
C ASP A 60 -10.61 -2.05 -24.19
N ASP A 61 -9.45 -1.42 -23.98
CA ASP A 61 -8.14 -2.05 -24.14
C ASP A 61 -8.01 -3.16 -23.07
N ASP A 62 -8.82 -4.22 -23.23
CA ASP A 62 -8.62 -5.52 -22.60
C ASP A 62 -7.48 -6.20 -23.34
N ASP A 63 -6.26 -5.79 -23.01
CA ASP A 63 -5.01 -6.47 -23.36
C ASP A 63 -4.96 -7.76 -22.51
N GLY A 64 -5.84 -8.70 -22.87
CA GLY A 64 -5.83 -10.07 -22.39
C GLY A 64 -4.61 -10.78 -22.94
N ASP A 65 -3.47 -10.60 -22.27
CA ASP A 65 -2.36 -11.55 -22.36
C ASP A 65 -2.80 -12.83 -21.61
N ASP A 66 -3.38 -13.74 -22.39
CA ASP A 66 -3.69 -15.13 -22.02
C ASP A 66 -2.38 -15.97 -22.00
N ASP A 67 -1.40 -15.50 -21.23
CA ASP A 67 -0.23 -16.23 -20.75
C ASP A 67 -0.43 -16.43 -19.23
N ASP A 68 -1.40 -17.30 -18.85
CA ASP A 68 -1.75 -17.67 -17.45
C ASP A 68 -0.56 -18.23 -16.62
N ASP A 69 0.62 -18.35 -17.24
CA ASP A 69 1.88 -18.76 -16.64
C ASP A 69 2.89 -17.59 -16.43
N GLU A 70 2.66 -16.38 -16.93
CA GLU A 70 3.57 -15.22 -16.78
C GLU A 70 3.05 -14.22 -15.71
N PRO A 71 3.86 -13.85 -14.69
CA PRO A 71 3.44 -12.87 -13.69
C PRO A 71 3.23 -11.49 -14.33
N ASP A 72 2.16 -10.79 -13.91
CA ASP A 72 1.87 -9.43 -14.39
C ASP A 72 2.98 -8.41 -14.04
N GLU A 73 2.93 -7.20 -14.63
CA GLU A 73 3.96 -6.18 -14.42
C GLU A 73 4.14 -5.81 -12.93
N TRP A 74 3.06 -5.83 -12.16
CA TRP A 74 3.06 -5.52 -10.73
C TRP A 74 3.66 -6.66 -9.91
N ASP A 75 3.26 -7.90 -10.16
CA ASP A 75 3.81 -9.10 -9.51
C ASP A 75 5.31 -9.22 -9.77
N GLN A 76 5.75 -9.05 -11.03
CA GLN A 76 7.18 -9.02 -11.37
C GLN A 76 7.94 -7.95 -10.58
N ARG A 77 7.34 -6.78 -10.36
CA ARG A 77 7.97 -5.70 -9.60
C ARG A 77 8.13 -6.08 -8.14
N ILE A 78 7.11 -6.68 -7.53
CA ILE A 78 7.14 -7.18 -6.16
C ILE A 78 8.20 -8.28 -6.00
N GLU A 79 8.28 -9.24 -6.92
CA GLU A 79 9.32 -10.28 -6.89
C GLU A 79 10.73 -9.68 -6.90
N LYS A 80 10.97 -8.68 -7.74
CA LYS A 80 12.25 -7.96 -7.83
C LYS A 80 12.62 -7.18 -6.56
N THR A 81 11.69 -6.96 -5.63
CA THR A 81 11.99 -6.31 -4.33
C THR A 81 12.63 -7.25 -3.30
N GLY A 82 12.46 -8.56 -3.46
CA GLY A 82 12.83 -9.56 -2.45
C GLY A 82 11.85 -9.68 -1.28
N CYS A 83 10.73 -8.95 -1.29
CA CYS A 83 9.71 -8.93 -0.23
C CYS A 83 8.38 -9.56 -0.64
N ALA A 84 8.39 -10.44 -1.66
CA ALA A 84 7.18 -11.06 -2.20
C ALA A 84 6.42 -11.90 -1.15
N LYS A 85 7.14 -12.55 -0.22
CA LYS A 85 6.53 -13.36 0.83
C LYS A 85 5.71 -12.51 1.81
N GLU A 86 6.27 -11.40 2.28
CA GLU A 86 5.60 -10.49 3.19
C GLU A 86 4.43 -9.77 2.49
N ASN A 87 4.59 -9.45 1.20
CA ASN A 87 3.50 -8.91 0.38
C ASN A 87 2.34 -9.90 0.27
N LEU A 88 2.63 -11.18 -0.05
CA LEU A 88 1.61 -12.22 -0.14
C LEU A 88 0.91 -12.43 1.21
N ALA A 89 1.64 -12.44 2.32
CA ALA A 89 1.05 -12.55 3.65
C ALA A 89 0.06 -11.40 3.95
N LEU A 90 0.42 -10.17 3.57
CA LEU A 90 -0.46 -9.01 3.72
C LEU A 90 -1.72 -9.12 2.84
N GLN A 91 -1.57 -9.56 1.58
CA GLN A 91 -2.70 -9.78 0.68
C GLN A 91 -3.65 -10.87 1.19
N LEU A 92 -3.10 -11.99 1.68
CA LEU A 92 -3.90 -13.07 2.27
C LEU A 92 -4.65 -12.61 3.53
N CYS A 93 -4.03 -11.82 4.40
CA CYS A 93 -4.73 -11.24 5.54
C CYS A 93 -5.90 -10.35 5.10
N HIS A 94 -5.71 -9.53 4.08
CA HIS A 94 -6.78 -8.69 3.56
C HIS A 94 -7.88 -9.51 2.89
N TYR A 95 -7.53 -10.56 2.16
CA TYR A 95 -8.47 -11.50 1.57
C TYR A 95 -9.35 -12.17 2.64
N ASP A 96 -8.73 -12.65 3.73
CA ASP A 96 -9.44 -13.33 4.82
C ASP A 96 -10.32 -12.39 5.65
N THR A 97 -9.86 -11.15 5.88
CA THR A 97 -10.50 -10.23 6.83
C THR A 97 -11.38 -9.17 6.17
N GLY A 98 -11.13 -8.84 4.90
CA GLY A 98 -11.71 -7.71 4.18
C GLY A 98 -11.39 -6.33 4.77
N ASP A 99 -10.44 -6.23 5.72
CA ASP A 99 -10.13 -4.99 6.43
C ASP A 99 -8.63 -4.86 6.70
N TRP A 100 -7.97 -4.00 5.93
CA TRP A 100 -6.53 -3.75 6.04
C TRP A 100 -6.10 -3.24 7.43
N ARG A 101 -7.01 -2.68 8.24
CA ARG A 101 -6.69 -2.24 9.61
C ARG A 101 -6.46 -3.40 10.57
N LYS A 102 -6.89 -4.61 10.22
CA LYS A 102 -6.64 -5.83 11.00
C LYS A 102 -5.30 -6.49 10.64
N CYS A 103 -4.69 -6.07 9.54
CA CYS A 103 -3.45 -6.63 8.98
C CYS A 103 -2.20 -5.79 9.32
N ILE A 104 -2.19 -5.18 10.51
CA ILE A 104 -1.09 -4.28 10.93
C ILE A 104 0.22 -5.07 11.10
N ASP A 105 0.14 -6.31 11.56
CA ASP A 105 1.32 -7.14 11.78
C ASP A 105 1.99 -7.53 10.45
N GLU A 106 1.20 -7.94 9.46
CA GLU A 106 1.65 -8.24 8.10
C GLU A 106 2.19 -6.98 7.41
N MET A 107 1.51 -5.84 7.59
CA MET A 107 1.96 -4.55 7.07
C MET A 107 3.33 -4.15 7.66
N ASN A 108 3.53 -4.35 8.96
CA ASN A 108 4.80 -4.06 9.62
C ASN A 108 5.90 -5.01 9.17
N ALA A 109 5.61 -6.30 8.97
CA ALA A 109 6.54 -7.26 8.41
C ALA A 109 6.99 -6.85 7.01
N PHE A 110 6.04 -6.46 6.14
CA PHE A 110 6.34 -5.96 4.80
C PHE A 110 7.21 -4.70 4.83
N ARG A 111 6.87 -3.71 5.66
CA ARG A 111 7.69 -2.48 5.84
C ARG A 111 9.10 -2.78 6.33
N LYS A 112 9.27 -3.74 7.23
CA LYS A 112 10.58 -4.16 7.72
C LYS A 112 11.42 -4.76 6.59
N CYS A 113 10.87 -5.71 5.84
CA CYS A 113 11.55 -6.27 4.67
C CYS A 113 11.90 -5.16 3.67
N TRP A 114 10.95 -4.27 3.38
CA TRP A 114 11.13 -3.17 2.44
C TRP A 114 12.32 -2.27 2.80
N SER A 115 12.44 -1.92 4.08
CA SER A 115 13.56 -1.11 4.58
C SER A 115 14.89 -1.88 4.55
N GLU A 116 14.90 -3.17 4.86
CA GLU A 116 16.10 -4.01 4.85
C GLU A 116 16.68 -4.16 3.43
N HIS A 117 15.81 -4.22 2.43
CA HIS A 117 16.16 -4.31 1.01
C HIS A 117 16.40 -2.93 0.35
N GLN A 118 16.36 -1.84 1.12
CA GLN A 118 16.58 -0.46 0.65
C GLN A 118 15.65 -0.06 -0.51
N ASN A 119 14.41 -0.57 -0.51
CA ASN A 119 13.49 -0.38 -1.63
C ASN A 119 12.90 1.04 -1.73
N ASN A 120 13.17 1.92 -0.76
CA ASN A 120 12.72 3.32 -0.77
C ASN A 120 13.26 4.12 -1.96
N GLU A 121 14.47 3.82 -2.44
CA GLU A 121 15.06 4.52 -3.60
C GLU A 121 14.31 4.23 -4.90
N ARG A 122 13.61 3.09 -4.96
CA ARG A 122 12.86 2.62 -6.12
C ARG A 122 11.54 3.38 -6.32
N THR A 123 11.07 4.05 -5.27
CA THR A 123 9.74 4.68 -5.19
C THR A 123 9.83 6.19 -4.98
N HIS A 124 10.88 6.84 -5.48
CA HIS A 124 11.01 8.30 -5.38
C HIS A 124 9.84 8.98 -6.11
N VAL A 125 9.04 9.75 -5.39
CA VAL A 125 7.96 10.57 -5.97
C VAL A 125 8.64 11.69 -6.76
N LYS A 126 8.28 11.86 -8.04
CA LYS A 126 8.70 13.06 -8.77
C LYS A 126 7.97 14.25 -8.16
N ASP A 127 8.70 15.30 -7.80
CA ASP A 127 8.08 16.54 -7.37
C ASP A 127 7.20 17.04 -8.52
N ASN A 128 5.89 16.99 -8.32
CA ASN A 128 4.94 17.58 -9.26
C ASN A 128 4.95 19.07 -8.96
N ASP A 129 5.85 19.80 -9.61
CA ASP A 129 5.93 21.26 -9.52
C ASP A 129 4.55 21.83 -9.88
N ILE A 130 3.86 22.37 -8.86
CA ILE A 130 2.50 22.92 -8.97
C ILE A 130 2.44 24.20 -9.82
N SER A 131 3.56 24.60 -10.43
CA SER A 131 3.69 25.74 -11.31
C SER A 131 3.30 25.47 -12.76
N ASP A 132 3.00 24.23 -13.14
CA ASP A 132 2.67 23.83 -14.52
C ASP A 132 1.16 23.68 -14.81
N PHE A 133 0.29 24.17 -13.91
CA PHE A 133 -1.18 24.20 -14.08
C PHE A 133 -1.74 25.62 -14.18
#